data_AF-S9UGP3-F1
#
_entry.id   AF-S9UGP3-F1
#
_cell.length_a   1.000
_cell.length_b   1.000
_cell.length_c   1.000
_cell.angle_alpha   90.00
_cell.angle_beta   90.00
_cell.angle_gamma   90.00
#
_symmetry.space_group_name_H-M   'P 1'
#
loop_
_entity.id
_entity.type
_entity.pdbx_description
1 polymer ?
#
loop_
_entity_poly.entity_id
_entity_poly.type
_entity_poly.pdbx_seq_one_letter_code
_entity_poly.pdbx_strand_id
1 'polypeptide(L)'
;MEPENLPCGKRASAATLYAFLDVPEALLSWNGDGDAPEVGCKLLKQFLQIGRQVYELNDVFDLAADDVSGEENEENEMCVICMFSPKDTTILPCRHMCTCYECAGQLRLGTNRCPICRTEIQRLIKL
;
A
#
# COMPACT_ATOMS: atom_id res chain seq x y z
N MET A 1 -50.03 -15.24 -1.18
CA MET A 1 -49.30 -13.96 -1.28
C MET A 1 -48.15 -14.05 -0.30
N GLU A 2 -47.00 -14.45 -0.83
CA GLU A 2 -45.75 -14.64 -0.10
C GLU A 2 -45.07 -13.28 0.13
N PRO A 3 -44.39 -13.06 1.26
CA PRO A 3 -43.60 -11.85 1.45
C PRO A 3 -42.33 -11.92 0.61
N GLU A 4 -42.03 -10.77 0.02
CA GLU A 4 -41.10 -10.52 -1.05
C GLU A 4 -39.64 -10.68 -0.60
N ASN A 5 -38.81 -11.22 -1.51
CA ASN A 5 -37.38 -11.50 -1.34
C ASN A 5 -36.59 -10.29 -0.79
N LEU A 6 -36.00 -10.43 0.41
CA LEU A 6 -34.87 -9.59 0.83
C LEU A 6 -33.61 -9.98 0.02
N PRO A 7 -32.85 -9.03 -0.53
CA PRO A 7 -31.63 -9.32 -1.28
C PRO A 7 -30.55 -9.95 -0.39
N CYS A 8 -29.85 -10.91 -1.00
CA CYS A 8 -28.75 -11.75 -0.51
C CYS A 8 -27.91 -11.12 0.63
N GLY A 9 -27.74 -11.91 1.71
CA GLY A 9 -27.26 -11.47 3.01
C GLY A 9 -25.96 -10.67 3.02
N LYS A 10 -26.04 -9.50 3.65
CA LYS A 10 -24.90 -8.71 4.09
C LYS A 10 -24.08 -9.55 5.08
N ARG A 11 -23.02 -10.22 4.61
CA ARG A 11 -22.01 -10.82 5.50
C ARG A 11 -21.17 -9.70 6.07
N ALA A 12 -21.38 -9.36 7.34
CA ALA A 12 -20.39 -8.62 8.10
C ALA A 12 -19.20 -9.55 8.34
N SER A 13 -18.22 -9.55 7.43
CA SER A 13 -16.93 -10.17 7.71
C SER A 13 -16.16 -9.23 8.63
N ALA A 14 -16.06 -9.58 9.91
CA ALA A 14 -15.14 -8.89 10.82
C ALA A 14 -13.71 -9.06 10.28
N ALA A 15 -12.99 -7.95 10.14
CA ALA A 15 -11.58 -7.94 9.79
C ALA A 15 -10.77 -7.43 10.99
N THR A 16 -9.58 -7.98 11.18
CA THR A 16 -8.66 -7.54 12.24
C THR A 16 -7.38 -7.01 11.59
N LEU A 17 -7.02 -5.78 11.91
CA LEU A 17 -5.76 -5.17 11.48
C LEU A 17 -4.74 -5.27 12.62
N TYR A 18 -3.64 -5.97 12.37
CA TYR A 18 -2.49 -6.02 13.26
C TYR A 18 -1.45 -5.00 12.78
N ALA A 19 -1.07 -4.06 13.63
CA ALA A 19 -0.01 -3.08 13.37
C ALA A 19 1.16 -3.31 14.32
N PHE A 20 2.34 -3.58 13.76
CA PHE A 20 3.58 -3.73 14.51
C PHE A 20 4.29 -2.38 14.49
N LEU A 21 4.41 -1.77 15.65
CA LEU A 21 4.99 -0.44 15.83
C LEU A 21 6.35 -0.57 16.50
N ASP A 22 7.31 0.23 16.03
CA ASP A 22 8.54 0.54 16.75
C ASP A 22 8.20 1.59 17.80
N VAL A 23 7.99 1.14 19.03
CA VAL A 23 7.58 1.97 20.14
C VAL A 23 8.81 2.32 20.97
N PRO A 24 9.12 3.61 21.19
CA PRO A 24 10.27 3.98 22.00
C PRO A 24 10.05 3.62 23.46
N GLU A 25 11.15 3.25 24.12
CA GLU A 25 11.18 2.79 25.52
C GLU A 25 10.58 3.82 26.50
N ALA A 26 10.66 5.11 26.17
CA ALA A 26 10.05 6.20 26.92
C ALA A 26 8.53 6.05 27.07
N LEU A 27 7.83 5.49 26.07
CA LEU A 27 6.38 5.23 26.17
C LEU A 27 6.10 4.01 27.05
N LEU A 28 6.92 2.97 26.91
CA LEU A 28 6.76 1.72 27.67
C LEU A 28 7.03 1.91 29.16
N SER A 29 7.86 2.90 29.52
CA SER A 29 8.25 3.22 30.89
C SER A 29 7.42 4.36 31.52
N TRP A 30 6.44 4.91 30.79
CA TRP A 30 5.59 5.98 31.33
C TRP A 30 4.55 5.40 32.30
N ASN A 31 4.59 5.88 33.54
CA ASN A 31 3.76 5.36 34.63
C ASN A 31 2.42 6.10 34.81
N GLY A 32 2.07 7.01 33.91
CA GLY A 32 0.84 7.83 34.04
C GLY A 32 1.02 9.16 34.74
N ASP A 33 2.23 9.43 35.27
CA ASP A 33 2.52 10.64 36.05
C ASP A 33 3.15 11.73 35.18
N GLY A 34 2.64 12.97 35.33
CA GLY A 34 3.13 14.15 34.62
C GLY A 34 2.60 14.28 33.19
N ASP A 35 3.18 15.22 32.43
CA ASP A 35 2.84 15.40 31.03
C ASP A 35 3.25 14.17 30.22
N ALA A 36 2.34 13.66 29.39
CA ALA A 36 2.61 12.53 28.52
C ALA A 36 3.76 12.88 27.56
N PRO A 37 4.76 12.00 27.38
CA PRO A 37 5.83 12.26 26.44
C PRO A 37 5.27 12.35 25.01
N GLU A 38 5.75 13.30 24.24
CA GLU A 38 5.45 13.35 22.80
C GLU A 38 6.21 12.19 22.13
N VAL A 39 5.47 11.15 21.77
CA VAL A 39 6.05 9.90 21.27
C VAL A 39 5.67 9.70 19.80
N GLY A 40 6.68 9.79 18.93
CA GLY A 40 6.61 9.25 17.57
C GLY A 40 6.85 7.73 17.60
N CYS A 41 6.02 6.97 16.88
CA CYS A 41 6.25 5.54 16.64
C CYS A 41 6.33 5.28 15.14
N LYS A 42 7.18 4.32 14.74
CA LYS A 42 7.32 3.94 13.32
C LYS A 42 6.51 2.67 13.07
N LEU A 43 5.67 2.68 12.03
CA LEU A 43 5.03 1.46 11.55
C LEU A 43 6.08 0.53 10.92
N LEU A 44 6.25 -0.66 11.47
CA LEU A 44 7.18 -1.67 10.97
C LEU A 44 6.50 -2.60 9.96
N LYS A 45 5.32 -3.12 10.30
CA LYS A 45 4.53 -4.04 9.46
C LYS A 45 3.04 -3.96 9.78
N GLN A 46 2.22 -4.30 8.79
CA GLN A 46 0.78 -4.48 8.96
C GLN A 46 0.31 -5.81 8.40
N PHE A 47 -0.66 -6.41 9.08
CA PHE A 47 -1.34 -7.61 8.59
C PHE A 47 -2.84 -7.45 8.70
N LEU A 48 -3.56 -7.76 7.62
CA LEU A 48 -5.01 -7.81 7.59
C LEU A 48 -5.47 -9.25 7.70
N GLN A 49 -6.29 -9.56 8.70
CA GLN A 49 -6.94 -10.85 8.82
C GLN A 49 -8.42 -10.76 8.45
N ILE A 50 -8.85 -11.62 7.52
CA ILE A 50 -10.26 -11.79 7.13
C ILE A 50 -10.61 -13.26 7.35
N GLY A 51 -11.43 -13.54 8.36
CA GLY A 51 -11.73 -14.91 8.78
C GLY A 51 -10.45 -15.65 9.23
N ARG A 52 -10.03 -16.66 8.47
CA ARG A 52 -8.82 -17.47 8.73
C ARG A 52 -7.62 -17.11 7.86
N GLN A 53 -7.79 -16.17 6.92
CA GLN A 53 -6.74 -15.74 6.00
C GLN A 53 -6.06 -14.49 6.53
N VAL A 54 -4.74 -14.43 6.42
CA VAL A 54 -3.90 -13.31 6.87
C VAL A 54 -3.08 -12.81 5.67
N TYR A 55 -3.13 -11.51 5.43
CA TYR A 55 -2.43 -10.83 4.34
C TYR A 55 -1.44 -9.82 4.92
N GLU A 56 -0.20 -9.83 4.45
CA GLU A 56 0.77 -8.76 4.76
C GLU A 56 0.44 -7.53 3.92
N LEU A 57 0.18 -6.40 4.56
CA LEU A 57 -0.07 -5.13 3.89
C LEU A 57 1.27 -4.42 3.69
N ASN A 58 1.54 -4.05 2.45
CA ASN A 58 2.68 -3.21 2.09
C ASN A 58 2.14 -1.88 1.56
N ASP A 59 2.68 -0.76 2.04
CA ASP A 59 2.34 0.54 1.47
C ASP A 59 2.75 0.56 0.01
N VAL A 60 1.83 0.88 -0.90
CA VAL A 60 2.18 1.17 -2.29
C VAL A 60 2.19 2.68 -2.40
N PHE A 61 3.35 3.25 -2.67
CA PHE A 61 3.46 4.69 -2.91
C PHE A 61 3.11 4.94 -4.39
N ASP A 62 2.34 5.99 -4.66
CA ASP A 62 1.75 6.41 -5.95
C ASP A 62 0.31 5.94 -6.29
N LEU A 63 -0.43 5.31 -5.37
CA LEU A 63 -1.86 4.99 -5.59
C LEU A 63 -2.81 6.17 -5.30
N ALA A 64 -2.48 7.37 -5.80
CA ALA A 64 -3.28 8.58 -5.66
C ALA A 64 -3.33 9.18 -4.23
N ALA A 65 -2.48 10.17 -3.99
CA ALA A 65 -2.95 11.37 -3.31
C ALA A 65 -3.61 12.25 -4.39
N ASP A 66 -4.78 11.84 -4.88
CA ASP A 66 -5.53 12.68 -5.80
C ASP A 66 -6.11 13.84 -5.01
N ASP A 67 -5.66 15.03 -5.38
CA ASP A 67 -6.39 16.26 -5.20
C ASP A 67 -7.85 16.04 -5.60
N VAL A 68 -8.77 16.48 -4.74
CA VAL A 68 -10.22 16.36 -4.90
C VAL A 68 -10.75 17.32 -5.98
N SER A 69 -10.14 17.34 -7.15
CA SER A 69 -10.62 17.99 -8.36
C SER A 69 -10.85 16.91 -9.41
N GLY A 70 -12.11 16.54 -9.61
CA GLY A 70 -12.54 15.43 -10.48
C GLY A 70 -12.29 15.66 -11.97
N GLU A 71 -11.02 15.68 -12.36
CA GLU A 71 -10.57 15.41 -13.72
C GLU A 71 -9.86 14.06 -13.68
N GLU A 72 -10.52 13.02 -14.18
CA GLU A 72 -9.99 11.67 -14.35
C GLU A 72 -8.77 11.72 -15.26
N ASN A 73 -7.59 11.92 -14.68
CA ASN A 73 -6.37 12.08 -15.45
C ASN A 73 -5.83 10.68 -15.77
N GLU A 74 -6.42 10.03 -16.78
CA GLU A 74 -6.03 8.69 -17.26
C GLU A 74 -4.50 8.60 -17.48
N GLU A 75 -3.86 9.70 -17.89
CA GLU A 75 -2.40 9.81 -18.04
C GLU A 75 -1.63 9.49 -16.75
N ASN A 76 -2.19 9.81 -15.59
CA ASN A 76 -1.56 9.57 -14.29
C ASN A 76 -1.68 8.11 -13.84
N GLU A 77 -2.52 7.29 -14.48
CA GLU A 77 -2.58 5.84 -14.26
C GLU A 77 -1.68 5.05 -15.23
N MET A 78 -1.13 5.71 -16.24
CA MET A 78 -0.39 5.06 -17.32
C MET A 78 1.09 4.88 -16.99
N CYS A 79 1.70 3.80 -17.48
CA CYS A 79 3.12 3.55 -17.31
C CYS A 79 3.95 4.71 -17.88
N VAL A 80 4.82 5.30 -17.06
CA VAL A 80 5.63 6.47 -17.46
C VAL A 80 6.67 6.17 -18.56
N ILE A 81 6.83 4.91 -18.93
CA ILE A 81 7.80 4.46 -19.95
C ILE A 81 7.09 4.25 -21.29
N CYS A 82 6.07 3.40 -21.33
CA CYS A 82 5.39 3.09 -22.59
C CYS A 82 4.18 4.00 -22.88
N MET A 83 3.64 4.69 -21.86
CA MET A 83 2.43 5.51 -21.96
C MET A 83 1.26 4.80 -22.64
N PHE A 84 1.19 3.47 -22.50
CA PHE A 84 0.19 2.62 -23.18
C PHE A 84 -0.47 1.62 -22.24
N SER A 85 0.32 0.96 -21.41
CA SER A 85 -0.20 0.02 -20.41
C SER A 85 -0.39 0.74 -19.07
N PRO A 86 -1.40 0.38 -18.28
CA PRO A 86 -1.57 0.92 -16.94
C PRO A 86 -0.38 0.54 -16.04
N LYS A 87 -0.14 1.35 -15.01
CA LYS A 87 0.76 1.02 -13.92
C LYS A 87 0.19 -0.21 -13.21
N ASP A 88 0.92 -1.31 -13.18
CA ASP A 88 0.50 -2.57 -12.54
C ASP A 88 1.63 -3.19 -11.70
N THR A 89 2.73 -2.47 -11.52
CA THR A 89 3.95 -3.03 -10.91
C THR A 89 4.55 -2.12 -9.87
N THR A 90 4.76 -2.68 -8.68
CA THR A 90 5.46 -2.05 -7.56
C THR A 90 6.94 -2.44 -7.57
N ILE A 91 7.82 -1.45 -7.45
CA ILE A 91 9.28 -1.63 -7.39
C ILE A 91 9.74 -1.72 -5.93
N LEU A 92 10.39 -2.80 -5.52
CA LEU A 92 10.95 -2.94 -4.17
C LEU A 92 12.47 -2.68 -4.15
N PRO A 93 13.00 -2.04 -3.08
CA PRO A 93 12.32 -1.76 -1.79
C PRO A 93 11.62 -0.41 -1.69
N CYS A 94 11.74 0.48 -2.69
CA CYS A 94 11.23 1.86 -2.61
C CYS A 94 9.71 2.01 -2.73
N ARG A 95 9.02 0.97 -3.17
CA ARG A 95 7.57 0.82 -3.35
C ARG A 95 6.87 1.85 -4.25
N HIS A 96 7.60 2.51 -5.15
CA HIS A 96 6.99 3.36 -6.19
C HIS A 96 6.31 2.50 -7.26
N MET A 97 5.16 2.96 -7.73
CA MET A 97 4.35 2.33 -8.77
C MET A 97 4.22 3.27 -9.97
N CYS A 98 5.20 3.20 -10.87
CA CYS A 98 5.29 4.12 -12.02
C CYS A 98 5.32 3.39 -13.38
N THR A 99 5.35 2.06 -13.38
CA THR A 99 5.56 1.26 -14.60
C THR A 99 4.61 0.07 -14.71
N CYS A 100 4.35 -0.38 -15.92
CA CYS A 100 3.79 -1.71 -16.17
C CYS A 100 4.87 -2.80 -16.00
N TYR A 101 4.46 -4.05 -15.87
CA TYR A 101 5.33 -5.19 -15.56
C TYR A 101 6.39 -5.44 -16.64
N GLU A 102 6.01 -5.26 -17.91
CA GLU A 102 6.91 -5.43 -19.04
C GLU A 102 8.05 -4.40 -19.02
N CYS A 103 7.71 -3.12 -18.88
CA CYS A 103 8.69 -2.04 -18.77
C CYS A 103 9.54 -2.17 -17.51
N ALA A 104 8.95 -2.58 -16.38
CA ALA A 104 9.69 -2.84 -15.15
C ALA A 104 10.73 -3.97 -15.31
N GLY A 105 10.36 -5.03 -16.04
CA GLY A 105 11.28 -6.12 -16.38
C GLY A 105 12.47 -5.65 -17.23
N GLN A 106 12.21 -4.79 -18.23
CA GLN A 106 13.25 -4.19 -19.05
C GLN A 106 14.17 -3.27 -18.23
N LEU A 107 13.63 -2.45 -17.34
CA LEU A 107 14.42 -1.61 -16.41
C LEU A 107 15.36 -2.45 -15.57
N ARG A 108 14.88 -3.58 -15.03
CA ARG A 108 15.68 -4.48 -14.20
C ARG A 108 16.86 -5.09 -14.94
N LEU A 109 16.69 -5.41 -16.22
CA LEU A 109 17.77 -5.93 -17.08
C LEU A 109 18.73 -4.84 -17.56
N GLY A 110 18.27 -3.59 -17.66
CA GLY A 110 19.06 -2.44 -18.10
C GLY A 110 19.74 -1.70 -16.94
N THR A 111 19.12 -0.63 -16.47
CA THR A 111 19.70 0.27 -15.46
C THR A 111 19.60 -0.28 -14.03
N ASN A 112 18.69 -1.23 -13.80
CA ASN A 112 18.33 -1.80 -12.51
C ASN A 112 17.96 -0.75 -11.44
N ARG A 113 17.36 0.38 -11.84
CA ARG A 113 17.00 1.50 -10.94
C ARG A 113 15.56 1.98 -11.13
N CYS A 114 14.92 2.35 -10.03
CA CYS A 114 13.59 2.97 -10.01
C CYS A 114 13.60 4.33 -10.77
N PRO A 115 12.65 4.60 -11.68
CA PRO A 115 12.56 5.88 -12.38
C PRO A 115 12.34 7.10 -11.46
N ILE A 116 11.65 6.91 -10.34
CA ILE A 116 11.28 8.00 -9.43
C ILE A 116 12.42 8.37 -8.48
N CYS A 117 12.92 7.40 -7.72
CA CYS A 117 13.87 7.63 -6.62
C CYS A 117 15.29 7.10 -6.89
N ARG A 118 15.52 6.45 -8.04
CA ARG A 118 16.81 5.86 -8.45
C ARG A 118 17.37 4.76 -7.53
N THR A 119 16.60 4.31 -6.54
CA THR A 119 16.90 3.12 -5.72
C THR A 119 17.02 1.89 -6.61
N GLU A 120 17.96 1.01 -6.28
CA GLU A 120 18.18 -0.24 -7.02
C GLU A 120 16.98 -1.19 -6.88
N ILE A 121 16.61 -1.83 -7.99
CA ILE A 121 15.48 -2.76 -8.05
C ILE A 121 15.91 -4.11 -7.49
N GLN A 122 15.38 -4.47 -6.32
CA GLN A 122 15.62 -5.78 -5.71
C GLN A 122 14.56 -6.80 -6.14
N ARG A 123 13.30 -6.37 -6.20
CA ARG A 123 12.16 -7.22 -6.56
C ARG A 123 11.07 -6.39 -7.24
N LEU A 124 10.31 -7.05 -8.10
CA LEU A 124 9.10 -6.51 -8.73
C LEU A 124 7.90 -7.33 -8.23
N ILE A 125 6.80 -6.64 -7.93
CA ILE A 125 5.52 -7.27 -7.61
C ILE A 125 4.50 -6.74 -8.61
N LYS A 126 3.84 -7.66 -9.32
CA LYS A 126 2.69 -7.35 -10.15
C LYS A 126 1.43 -7.37 -9.28
N LEU A 127 0.60 -6.35 -9.42
CA LEU A 127 -0.71 -6.23 -8.76
C LEU A 127 -1.82 -6.90 -9.59
#